data_AF-A0A7W9WQ08-F1
#
_entry.id   AF-A0A7W9WQ08-F1
#
_cell.length_a   1.000
_cell.length_b   1.000
_cell.length_c   1.000
_cell.angle_alpha   90.00
_cell.angle_beta   90.00
_cell.angle_gamma   90.00
#
_symmetry.space_group_name_H-M   'P 1'
#
loop_
_entity.id
_entity.type
_entity.pdbx_description
1 polymer ?
#
loop_
_entity_poly.entity_id
_entity_poly.type
_entity_poly.pdbx_seq_one_letter_code
_entity_poly.pdbx_strand_id
1 'polypeptide(L)'
;MKRCVVGIRHPEERSRPATGRGQPSIWFPSMSTMAAVLSEDNRALLRLIRDPRTKSLTELAALSGRCVPNLSRSLRMMEGYGLVKLKRDGHGVEPVALATEFLVVLNDPKDKS
;
A
#
# COMPACT_ATOMS: atom_id res chain seq x y z
N MET A 1 -5.16 -2.87 -13.73
CA MET A 1 -4.79 -2.54 -12.34
C MET A 1 -5.67 -1.40 -11.86
N LYS A 2 -6.02 -1.36 -10.57
CA LYS A 2 -6.98 -0.40 -10.02
C LYS A 2 -6.22 0.76 -9.39
N ARG A 3 -6.50 2.00 -9.80
CA ARG A 3 -6.02 3.20 -9.11
C ARG A 3 -6.61 3.22 -7.70
N CYS A 4 -5.77 3.36 -6.70
CA CYS A 4 -6.19 3.35 -5.30
C CYS A 4 -6.29 4.79 -4.77
N VAL A 5 -7.41 5.13 -4.14
CA VAL A 5 -7.58 6.42 -3.47
C VAL A 5 -7.26 6.23 -1.99
N VAL A 6 -6.35 7.05 -1.46
CA VAL A 6 -5.88 6.97 -0.08
C VAL A 6 -6.14 8.28 0.65
N GLY A 7 -6.47 8.18 1.93
CA GLY A 7 -6.75 9.33 2.78
C GLY A 7 -6.27 9.10 4.21
N ILE A 8 -6.27 10.16 5.01
CA ILE A 8 -5.93 10.11 6.43
C ILE A 8 -7.21 10.05 7.25
N ARG A 9 -7.32 9.05 8.13
CA ARG A 9 -8.50 8.83 8.95
C ARG A 9 -8.60 9.92 10.00
N HIS A 10 -9.65 10.72 9.97
CA HIS A 10 -10.00 11.58 11.09
C HIS A 10 -10.80 10.78 12.15
N PRO A 11 -10.54 10.99 13.46
CA PRO A 11 -11.29 10.34 14.53
C PRO A 11 -12.81 10.56 14.44
N GLU A 12 -13.19 11.72 13.89
CA GLU A 12 -14.56 12.25 13.81
C GLU A 12 -15.36 11.65 12.63
N GLU A 13 -14.68 11.06 11.65
CA GLU A 13 -15.28 10.55 10.40
C GLU A 13 -15.57 9.04 10.44
N ARG A 14 -15.50 8.44 11.64
CA ARG A 14 -15.54 6.98 11.86
C ARG A 14 -16.80 6.26 11.33
N SER A 15 -17.84 7.01 10.95
CA SER A 15 -19.19 6.49 10.65
C SER A 15 -19.72 6.77 9.24
N ARG A 16 -18.94 7.37 8.32
CA ARG A 16 -19.43 7.59 6.94
C ARG A 16 -18.99 6.45 6.02
N PRO A 17 -19.94 5.70 5.41
CA PRO A 17 -19.59 4.76 4.35
C PRO A 17 -19.05 5.56 3.17
N ALA A 18 -17.91 5.12 2.63
CA ALA A 18 -17.21 5.85 1.59
C ALA A 18 -17.89 5.66 0.23
N THR A 19 -19.02 6.33 -0.01
CA THR A 19 -19.83 6.18 -1.24
C THR A 19 -19.69 7.40 -2.16
N GLY A 20 -18.65 7.42 -2.99
CA GLY A 20 -18.49 8.46 -4.01
C GLY A 20 -17.21 8.34 -4.84
N ARG A 21 -17.23 8.80 -6.10
CA ARG A 21 -16.04 8.89 -6.95
C ARG A 21 -15.05 9.88 -6.30
N GLY A 22 -13.86 9.39 -5.94
CA GLY A 22 -12.82 10.18 -5.26
C GLY A 22 -12.75 10.00 -3.74
N GLN A 23 -13.59 9.14 -3.14
CA GLN A 23 -13.45 8.84 -1.71
C GLN A 23 -12.34 7.80 -1.45
N PRO A 24 -11.59 7.94 -0.34
CA PRO A 24 -10.54 6.98 0.02
C PRO A 24 -11.07 5.57 0.20
N SER A 25 -10.47 4.63 -0.53
CA SER A 25 -10.68 3.19 -0.33
C SER A 25 -9.77 2.63 0.77
N ILE A 26 -8.68 3.33 1.08
CA ILE A 26 -7.75 3.00 2.17
C ILE A 26 -7.57 4.22 3.05
N TRP A 27 -7.67 3.99 4.36
CA TRP A 27 -7.52 5.00 5.40
C TRP A 27 -6.26 4.73 6.22
N PHE A 28 -5.31 5.67 6.19
CA PHE A 28 -4.14 5.63 7.06
C PHE A 28 -4.42 6.32 8.38
N PRO A 29 -3.83 5.88 9.51
CA PRO A 29 -4.06 6.49 10.81
C PRO A 29 -3.40 7.87 10.95
N SER A 30 -2.42 8.19 10.11
CA SER A 30 -1.74 9.49 10.10
C SER A 30 -1.02 9.74 8.78
N MET A 31 -0.69 11.01 8.51
CA MET A 31 0.16 11.41 7.38
C MET A 31 1.52 10.71 7.42
N SER A 32 2.13 10.61 8.60
CA SER A 32 3.43 9.97 8.79
C SER A 32 3.39 8.49 8.43
N THR A 33 2.33 7.78 8.82
CA THR A 33 2.14 6.37 8.45
C THR A 33 1.94 6.22 6.95
N MET A 34 1.13 7.08 6.33
CA MET A 34 0.96 7.07 4.88
C MET A 34 2.28 7.32 4.14
N ALA A 35 3.07 8.31 4.57
CA ALA A 35 4.37 8.62 3.97
C ALA A 35 5.37 7.47 4.10
N ALA A 36 5.35 6.76 5.23
CA ALA A 36 6.19 5.57 5.42
C ALA A 36 5.75 4.40 4.53
N VAL A 37 4.44 4.15 4.40
CA VAL A 37 3.92 3.04 3.59
C VAL A 37 4.07 3.32 2.09
N LEU A 38 3.75 4.53 1.67
CA LEU A 38 3.83 4.99 0.28
C LEU A 38 5.14 5.74 0.00
N SER A 39 6.23 5.42 0.68
CA SER A 39 7.55 5.99 0.39
C SER A 39 7.99 5.67 -1.04
N GLU A 40 8.96 6.41 -1.59
CA GLU A 40 9.45 6.12 -2.95
C GLU A 40 9.95 4.69 -3.07
N ASP A 41 10.74 4.21 -2.10
CA ASP A 41 11.25 2.83 -2.08
C ASP A 41 10.13 1.79 -2.11
N ASN A 42 9.05 2.01 -1.35
CA ASN A 42 7.92 1.09 -1.32
C ASN A 42 7.07 1.18 -2.58
N ARG A 43 6.93 2.36 -3.20
CA ARG A 43 6.26 2.51 -4.50
C ARG A 43 7.06 1.86 -5.62
N ALA A 44 8.39 2.01 -5.61
CA ALA A 44 9.29 1.32 -6.52
C ALA A 44 9.17 -0.20 -6.35
N LEU A 45 9.14 -0.67 -5.10
CA LEU A 45 8.90 -2.08 -4.79
C LEU A 45 7.55 -2.59 -5.34
N LEU A 46 6.46 -1.85 -5.15
CA LEU A 46 5.15 -2.21 -5.70
C LEU A 46 5.17 -2.31 -7.24
N ARG A 47 5.94 -1.44 -7.90
CA ARG A 47 6.14 -1.49 -9.36
C ARG A 47 7.00 -2.68 -9.78
N LEU A 48 7.96 -3.11 -8.97
CA LEU A 48 8.74 -4.33 -9.22
C LEU A 48 7.86 -5.58 -9.09
N ILE A 49 7.02 -5.66 -8.05
CA ILE A 49 6.08 -6.77 -7.82
C ILE A 49 5.02 -6.88 -8.93
N ARG A 50 4.74 -5.78 -9.64
CA ARG A 50 3.84 -5.78 -10.81
C ARG A 50 4.36 -6.71 -11.91
N ASP A 51 5.67 -6.86 -12.04
CA ASP A 51 6.25 -7.74 -13.03
C ASP A 51 6.02 -9.22 -12.61
N PRO A 52 5.29 -10.03 -13.39
CA PRO A 52 5.00 -11.43 -13.07
C PRO A 52 6.23 -12.34 -12.94
N ARG A 53 7.44 -11.80 -13.13
CA ARG A 53 8.70 -12.53 -12.97
C ARG A 53 9.11 -12.78 -11.52
N THR A 54 8.60 -12.03 -10.54
CA THR A 54 9.02 -12.22 -9.14
C THR A 54 8.18 -13.29 -8.45
N LYS A 55 8.75 -14.48 -8.20
CA LYS A 55 8.02 -15.61 -7.63
C LYS A 55 8.28 -15.82 -6.14
N SER A 56 9.30 -15.14 -5.59
CA SER A 56 9.67 -15.29 -4.18
C SER A 56 10.17 -13.99 -3.54
N LEU A 57 10.13 -13.95 -2.20
CA LEU A 57 10.72 -12.87 -1.42
C LEU A 57 12.23 -12.71 -1.63
N THR A 58 12.95 -13.80 -1.86
CA THR A 58 14.41 -13.80 -2.02
C THR A 58 14.82 -13.15 -3.35
N GLU A 59 14.13 -13.47 -4.44
CA GLU A 59 14.35 -12.82 -5.74
C GLU A 59 13.99 -11.34 -5.68
N LEU A 60 12.86 -11.01 -5.04
CA LEU A 60 12.43 -9.62 -4.90
C LEU A 60 13.41 -8.81 -4.04
N ALA A 61 14.00 -9.41 -3.00
CA ALA A 61 15.06 -8.83 -2.21
C ALA A 61 16.32 -8.53 -3.06
N ALA A 62 16.73 -9.48 -3.89
CA ALA A 62 17.86 -9.30 -4.81
C ALA A 62 17.61 -8.18 -5.83
N LEU A 63 16.42 -8.14 -6.44
CA LEU A 63 16.04 -7.13 -7.43
C LEU A 63 15.87 -5.73 -6.82
N SER A 64 15.38 -5.64 -5.59
CA SER A 64 15.19 -4.37 -4.89
C SER A 64 16.43 -3.89 -4.13
N GLY A 65 17.48 -4.71 -4.02
CA GLY A 65 18.67 -4.41 -3.21
C GLY A 65 18.41 -4.38 -1.70
N ARG A 66 17.29 -4.94 -1.24
CA ARG A 66 16.86 -4.92 0.17
C ARG A 66 17.08 -6.28 0.81
N CYS A 67 17.44 -6.32 2.10
CA CYS A 67 17.48 -7.59 2.82
C CYS A 67 16.06 -8.15 3.07
N VAL A 68 15.93 -9.48 2.99
CA VAL A 68 14.65 -10.21 3.10
C VAL A 68 13.83 -9.85 4.36
N PRO A 69 14.43 -9.72 5.57
CA PRO A 69 13.65 -9.36 6.76
C PRO A 69 12.99 -7.97 6.67
N ASN A 70 13.68 -7.00 6.05
CA ASN A 70 13.14 -5.65 5.87
C ASN A 70 12.03 -5.64 4.83
N LEU A 71 12.22 -6.38 3.74
CA LEU A 71 11.22 -6.54 2.70
C LEU A 71 9.94 -7.19 3.25
N SER A 72 10.08 -8.28 4.03
CA SER A 72 8.95 -8.98 4.64
C SER A 72 8.12 -8.08 5.56
N ARG A 73 8.78 -7.24 6.40
CA ARG A 73 8.07 -6.28 7.25
C ARG A 73 7.27 -5.26 6.43
N SER A 74 7.88 -4.67 5.41
CA SER A 74 7.19 -3.72 4.52
C SER A 74 6.01 -4.37 3.81
N LEU A 75 6.17 -5.60 3.32
CA LEU A 75 5.12 -6.34 2.63
C LEU A 75 3.95 -6.70 3.54
N ARG A 76 4.19 -7.13 4.78
CA ARG A 76 3.12 -7.36 5.76
C ARG A 76 2.37 -6.08 6.11
N MET A 77 3.09 -4.97 6.24
CA MET A 77 2.47 -3.66 6.48
C MET A 77 1.56 -3.26 5.32
N MET A 78 2.04 -3.40 4.08
CA MET A 78 1.26 -3.13 2.87
C MET A 78 0.08 -4.09 2.70
N GLU A 79 0.22 -5.36 3.08
CA GLU A 79 -0.88 -6.33 3.12
C GLU A 79 -1.98 -5.91 4.10
N GLY A 80 -1.61 -5.41 5.28
CA GLY A 80 -2.57 -4.89 6.26
C GLY A 80 -3.43 -3.73 5.74
N TYR A 81 -2.92 -2.96 4.77
CA TYR A 81 -3.68 -1.90 4.08
C TYR A 81 -4.37 -2.37 2.79
N GLY A 82 -4.20 -3.64 2.38
CA GLY A 82 -4.76 -4.16 1.13
C GLY A 82 -4.03 -3.66 -0.13
N LEU A 83 -2.79 -3.20 0.00
CA LEU A 83 -1.95 -2.76 -1.13
C LEU A 83 -1.26 -3.93 -1.84
N VAL A 84 -0.99 -4.99 -1.08
CA VAL A 84 -0.35 -6.23 -1.53
C VAL A 84 -1.17 -7.41 -0.98
N LYS A 85 -1.18 -8.51 -1.71
CA LYS A 85 -1.59 -9.82 -1.20
C LYS A 85 -0.38 -10.73 -1.13
N LEU A 86 -0.15 -11.39 0.00
CA LEU A 86 0.90 -12.41 0.12
C LEU A 86 0.26 -13.78 -0.09
N LYS A 87 0.49 -14.37 -1.27
CA LYS A 87 0.09 -15.75 -1.53
C LYS A 87 1.13 -16.68 -0.93
N ARG A 88 0.66 -17.68 -0.20
CA ARG A 88 1.50 -18.76 0.32
C ARG A 88 1.20 -19.98 -0.52
N ASP A 89 2.18 -20.43 -1.29
CA ASP A 89 2.18 -21.75 -1.88
C ASP A 89 3.23 -22.60 -1.15
N GLY A 90 3.20 -23.92 -1.31
CA GLY A 90 4.12 -24.82 -0.59
C GLY A 90 5.61 -24.56 -0.83
N HIS A 91 5.97 -23.66 -1.76
CA HIS A 91 7.34 -23.30 -2.11
C HIS A 91 7.77 -21.92 -1.62
N GLY A 92 6.87 -21.10 -1.06
CA GLY A 92 7.23 -19.82 -0.45
C GLY A 92 6.11 -18.81 -0.33
N VAL A 93 6.51 -17.54 -0.27
CA VAL A 93 5.60 -16.39 -0.25
C VAL A 93 5.77 -15.62 -1.54
N GLU A 94 4.73 -15.61 -2.35
CA GLU A 94 4.62 -14.83 -3.59
C GLU A 94 3.84 -13.53 -3.29
N PRO A 95 4.48 -12.35 -3.35
CA PRO A 95 3.78 -11.09 -3.21
C PRO A 95 3.07 -10.71 -4.51
N VAL A 96 1.84 -10.19 -4.40
CA VAL A 96 1.06 -9.69 -5.53
C VAL A 96 0.61 -8.27 -5.24
N ALA A 97 1.05 -7.31 -6.05
CA ALA A 97 0.61 -5.92 -5.93
C ALA A 97 -0.85 -5.79 -6.36
N LEU A 98 -1.69 -5.20 -5.49
CA LEU A 98 -3.10 -4.92 -5.77
C LEU A 98 -3.31 -3.48 -6.29
N ALA A 99 -2.39 -2.58 -5.92
CA ALA A 99 -2.35 -1.20 -6.37
C ALA A 99 -0.91 -0.76 -6.61
N THR A 100 -0.68 -0.05 -7.71
CA THR A 100 0.63 0.56 -8.07
C THR A 100 0.52 2.06 -8.33
N GLU A 101 -0.69 2.61 -8.30
CA GLU A 101 -1.00 4.01 -8.55
C GLU A 101 -1.91 4.53 -7.45
N PHE A 102 -1.57 5.69 -6.92
CA PHE A 102 -2.20 6.26 -5.73
C PHE A 102 -2.68 7.68 -6.01
N LEU A 103 -3.93 7.96 -5.64
CA LEU A 103 -4.45 9.31 -5.52
C LEU A 103 -4.57 9.62 -4.03
N VAL A 104 -3.79 10.57 -3.54
CA VAL A 104 -3.87 11.04 -2.15
C VAL A 104 -4.90 12.15 -2.08
N VAL A 105 -5.89 12.00 -1.21
CA VAL A 105 -6.87 13.05 -0.90
C VAL A 105 -6.62 13.52 0.52
N LEU A 106 -6.27 14.80 0.64
CA LEU A 106 -6.12 15.49 1.91
C LEU A 106 -7.30 16.45 2.04
N ASN A 107 -8.30 16.10 2.85
CA ASN A 107 -9.36 17.04 3.19
C ASN A 107 -8.85 17.91 4.34
N ASP A 108 -8.73 19.21 4.09
CA ASP A 108 -8.43 20.19 5.13
C ASP A 108 -9.74 20.55 5.87
N PRO A 109 -9.75 20.51 7.22
CA PRO A 109 -10.95 20.85 7.99
C PRO A 109 -11.41 22.32 7.84
N LYS A 110 -10.65 23.20 7.16
CA LYS A 110 -11.02 24.60 6.94
C LYS A 110 -12.01 24.85 5.81
N ASP A 111 -12.42 23.84 5.04
CA ASP A 111 -13.40 24.00 3.95
C ASP A 111 -14.87 23.98 4.44
N LYS A 112 -15.10 24.63 5.59
CA LYS A 112 -16.39 25.04 6.12
C LYS A 112 -16.31 26.52 6.46
N SER A 113 -16.30 27.38 5.45
CA SER A 113 -16.69 28.79 5.59
C SER A 113 -18.10 28.97 5.06
#